data_AF-A0A1R3HBT0-F1
#
_entry.id   AF-A0A1R3HBT0-F1
#
_cell.length_a   1.000
_cell.length_b   1.000
_cell.length_c   1.000
_cell.angle_alpha   90.00
_cell.angle_beta   90.00
_cell.angle_gamma   90.00
#
_symmetry.space_group_name_H-M   'P 1'
#
loop_
_entity.id
_entity.type
_entity.pdbx_description
1 polymer ?
#
loop_
_entity_poly.entity_id
_entity_poly.type
_entity_poly.pdbx_seq_one_letter_code
_entity_poly.pdbx_strand_id
1 'polypeptide(L)'
;MEHIKAWALEDMSYKWRAWKNELKSKYFDEDKTPAEMVQDVNDSRVEKNMFLVIAAHWLTDKAKTEEANGNHPSRADAYIRSRTRKDGNIVNEKAAEVLDRIKQIRTETPDDSLASWDKDVYSKANGLEKKGRVRCSGAKSSLSNKSGPSCSQSVQHNQEVEGLRTEVHGLKNAVSLLLGAFQQHFPDESEEIMNVVQRVVNGEAPDATSAPEISPIRKNRSSESTHQPSQHQDDIEPSP
;
A
#
# COMPACT_ATOMS: atom_id res chain seq x y z
N MET A 1 10.08 -10.43 -20.04
CA MET A 1 8.83 -9.78 -20.50
C MET A 1 7.64 -10.06 -19.56
N GLU A 2 7.44 -11.30 -19.10
CA GLU A 2 6.33 -11.66 -18.19
C GLU A 2 6.33 -10.93 -16.82
N HIS A 3 7.51 -10.70 -16.24
CA HIS A 3 7.62 -9.94 -14.98
C HIS A 3 7.17 -8.48 -15.11
N ILE A 4 7.41 -7.84 -16.26
CA ILE A 4 7.00 -6.44 -16.50
C ILE A 4 5.48 -6.36 -16.65
N LYS A 5 4.87 -7.32 -17.36
CA LYS A 5 3.41 -7.42 -17.49
C LYS A 5 2.73 -7.63 -16.13
N ALA A 6 3.26 -8.54 -15.31
CA ALA A 6 2.72 -8.82 -13.99
C ALA A 6 2.77 -7.57 -13.09
N TRP A 7 3.91 -6.87 -13.07
CA TRP A 7 4.07 -5.63 -12.31
C TRP A 7 3.10 -4.54 -12.79
N ALA A 8 3.00 -4.33 -14.11
CA ALA A 8 2.11 -3.32 -14.68
C ALA A 8 0.64 -3.61 -14.34
N LEU A 9 0.21 -4.88 -14.41
CA LEU A 9 -1.15 -5.27 -14.02
C LEU A 9 -1.41 -5.05 -12.54
N GLU A 10 -0.44 -5.33 -11.67
CA GLU A 10 -0.57 -5.12 -10.23
C GLU A 10 -0.66 -3.63 -9.87
N ASP A 11 0.19 -2.80 -10.48
CA ASP A 11 0.18 -1.34 -10.30
C ASP A 11 -1.13 -0.72 -10.80
N MET A 12 -1.56 -1.08 -12.01
CA MET A 12 -2.85 -0.61 -12.55
C MET A 12 -4.03 -1.07 -11.70
N SER A 13 -4.00 -2.32 -11.23
CA SER A 13 -5.06 -2.85 -10.35
C SER A 13 -5.11 -2.12 -9.00
N TYR A 14 -3.95 -1.70 -8.47
CA TYR A 14 -3.88 -0.91 -7.25
C TYR A 14 -4.46 0.49 -7.47
N LYS A 15 -4.00 1.20 -8.50
CA LYS A 15 -4.49 2.54 -8.87
C LYS A 15 -5.99 2.54 -9.14
N TRP A 16 -6.48 1.52 -9.85
CA TRP A 16 -7.92 1.35 -10.11
C TRP A 16 -8.74 1.16 -8.83
N ARG A 17 -8.24 0.35 -7.87
CA ARG A 17 -8.91 0.18 -6.57
C ARG A 17 -8.92 1.48 -5.78
N ALA A 18 -7.79 2.19 -5.72
CA ALA A 18 -7.68 3.47 -5.03
C ALA A 18 -8.65 4.51 -5.62
N TRP A 19 -8.71 4.61 -6.96
CA TRP A 19 -9.62 5.52 -7.65
C TRP A 19 -11.09 5.20 -7.39
N LYS A 20 -11.49 3.93 -7.43
CA LYS A 20 -12.87 3.54 -7.08
C LYS A 20 -13.23 3.88 -5.63
N ASN A 21 -12.28 3.76 -4.70
CA ASN A 21 -12.51 4.18 -3.32
C ASN A 21 -12.67 5.70 -3.20
N GLU A 22 -11.89 6.48 -3.94
CA GLU A 22 -12.04 7.94 -3.99
C GLU A 22 -13.42 8.34 -4.54
N LEU A 23 -13.86 7.71 -5.63
CA LEU A 23 -15.20 7.94 -6.18
C LEU A 23 -16.30 7.59 -5.17
N LYS A 24 -16.16 6.44 -4.50
CA LYS A 24 -17.10 6.04 -3.46
C LYS A 24 -17.16 7.07 -2.35
N SER A 25 -16.01 7.50 -1.84
CA SER A 25 -15.92 8.50 -0.77
C SER A 25 -16.58 9.84 -1.10
N LYS A 26 -16.62 10.22 -2.39
CA LYS A 26 -17.19 11.49 -2.84
C LYS A 26 -18.68 11.42 -3.12
N TYR A 27 -19.14 10.33 -3.74
CA TYR A 27 -20.47 10.27 -4.34
C TYR A 27 -21.39 9.21 -3.72
N PHE A 28 -20.87 8.29 -2.89
CA PHE A 28 -21.70 7.28 -2.25
C PHE A 28 -22.55 7.88 -1.14
N ASP A 29 -23.84 7.63 -1.24
CA ASP A 29 -24.86 8.00 -0.27
C ASP A 29 -25.81 6.80 -0.13
N GLU A 30 -25.98 6.32 1.09
CA GLU A 30 -26.77 5.11 1.36
C GLU A 30 -28.27 5.35 1.17
N ASP A 31 -28.73 6.60 1.34
CA ASP A 31 -30.13 6.97 1.26
C ASP A 31 -30.58 7.29 -0.18
N LYS A 32 -29.62 7.35 -1.12
CA LYS A 32 -29.88 7.64 -2.53
C LYS A 32 -29.93 6.38 -3.38
N THR A 33 -30.75 6.43 -4.42
CA THR A 33 -30.72 5.44 -5.49
C THR A 33 -29.46 5.63 -6.36
N PRO A 34 -28.96 4.56 -7.02
CA PRO A 34 -27.83 4.69 -7.94
C PRO A 34 -28.04 5.75 -9.03
N ALA A 35 -29.28 5.92 -9.49
CA ALA A 35 -29.63 6.90 -10.52
C ALA A 35 -29.53 8.34 -10.02
N GLU A 36 -29.87 8.61 -8.77
CA GLU A 36 -29.70 9.92 -8.14
C GLU A 36 -28.22 10.22 -7.90
N MET A 37 -27.46 9.24 -7.40
CA MET A 37 -26.01 9.39 -7.21
C MET A 37 -25.27 9.73 -8.50
N VAL A 38 -25.70 9.17 -9.65
CA VAL A 38 -25.12 9.48 -10.98
C VAL A 38 -25.30 10.95 -11.36
N GLN A 39 -26.37 11.61 -10.89
CA GLN A 39 -26.61 13.03 -11.18
C GLN A 39 -25.62 13.94 -10.44
N ASP A 40 -25.20 13.51 -9.25
CA ASP A 40 -24.23 14.23 -8.41
C ASP A 40 -22.78 14.10 -8.92
N VAL A 41 -22.51 13.14 -9.83
CA VAL A 41 -21.17 12.95 -10.41
C VAL A 41 -20.85 14.08 -11.39
N ASN A 42 -19.91 14.94 -11.00
CA ASN A 42 -19.42 16.06 -11.80
C ASN A 42 -18.05 15.83 -12.46
N ASP A 43 -17.42 14.66 -12.25
CA ASP A 43 -16.13 14.31 -12.83
C ASP A 43 -16.28 13.77 -14.25
N SER A 44 -15.76 14.49 -15.24
CA SER A 44 -15.84 14.14 -16.66
C SER A 44 -15.11 12.85 -17.04
N ARG A 45 -14.20 12.36 -16.18
CA ARG A 45 -13.50 11.09 -16.38
C ARG A 45 -14.37 9.88 -16.05
N VAL A 46 -15.50 10.09 -15.38
CA VAL A 46 -16.40 9.03 -14.94
C VAL A 46 -17.52 8.86 -15.95
N GLU A 47 -17.56 7.71 -16.60
CA GLU A 47 -18.68 7.34 -17.45
C GLU A 47 -19.90 6.98 -16.57
N LYS A 48 -21.04 7.61 -16.87
CA LYS A 48 -22.23 7.59 -16.02
C LYS A 48 -22.84 6.20 -15.87
N ASN A 49 -22.89 5.41 -16.95
CA ASN A 49 -23.45 4.05 -16.88
C ASN A 49 -22.56 3.12 -16.05
N MET A 50 -21.24 3.25 -16.16
CA MET A 50 -20.26 2.52 -15.37
C MET A 50 -20.39 2.88 -13.90
N PHE A 51 -20.54 4.17 -13.57
CA PHE A 51 -20.79 4.61 -12.20
C PHE A 51 -22.11 4.05 -11.67
N LEU A 52 -23.18 4.03 -12.48
CA LEU A 52 -24.46 3.46 -12.09
C LEU A 52 -24.32 1.98 -11.68
N VAL A 53 -23.58 1.19 -12.45
CA VAL A 53 -23.30 -0.23 -12.13
C VAL A 53 -22.51 -0.35 -10.83
N ILE A 54 -21.52 0.51 -10.62
CA ILE A 54 -20.69 0.52 -9.41
C ILE A 54 -21.51 0.93 -8.18
N ALA A 55 -22.34 1.98 -8.29
CA ALA A 55 -23.22 2.47 -7.24
C ALA A 55 -24.26 1.40 -6.84
N ALA A 56 -24.87 0.75 -7.83
CA ALA A 56 -25.76 -0.38 -7.58
C ALA A 56 -25.08 -1.52 -6.83
N HIS A 57 -23.82 -1.86 -7.19
CA HIS A 57 -23.04 -2.86 -6.45
C HIS A 57 -22.81 -2.46 -5.00
N TRP A 58 -22.44 -1.20 -4.72
CA TRP A 58 -22.21 -0.72 -3.35
C TRP A 58 -23.44 -0.81 -2.44
N LEU A 59 -24.65 -0.70 -3.00
CA LEU A 59 -25.89 -0.85 -2.25
C LEU A 59 -26.31 -2.32 -2.03
N THR A 60 -25.66 -3.29 -2.66
CA THR A 60 -25.98 -4.71 -2.42
C THR A 60 -25.63 -5.13 -0.99
N ASP A 61 -26.44 -6.01 -0.40
CA ASP A 61 -26.19 -6.57 0.93
C ASP A 61 -24.79 -7.16 1.05
N LYS A 62 -24.31 -7.81 -0.02
CA LYS A 62 -22.95 -8.38 -0.05
C LYS A 62 -21.88 -7.32 0.13
N ALA A 63 -21.96 -6.19 -0.60
CA ALA A 63 -20.99 -5.10 -0.47
C ALA A 63 -21.09 -4.42 0.89
N LYS A 64 -22.32 -4.17 1.37
CA LYS A 64 -22.56 -3.61 2.70
C LYS A 64 -22.03 -4.52 3.81
N THR A 65 -22.19 -5.84 3.71
CA THR A 65 -21.70 -6.78 4.73
C THR A 65 -20.17 -6.86 4.76
N GLU A 66 -19.51 -6.70 3.61
CA GLU A 66 -18.04 -6.62 3.51
C GLU A 66 -17.50 -5.29 4.06
N GLU A 67 -18.28 -4.21 4.01
CA GLU A 67 -17.86 -2.85 4.35
C GLU A 67 -18.29 -2.36 5.74
N ALA A 68 -19.57 -2.49 6.10
CA ALA A 68 -20.16 -2.01 7.36
C ALA A 68 -19.49 -2.62 8.60
N ASN A 69 -18.86 -3.77 8.44
CA ASN A 69 -18.14 -4.39 9.52
C ASN A 69 -16.72 -3.81 9.67
N GLY A 70 -16.05 -3.34 8.60
CA GLY A 70 -14.59 -3.11 8.63
C GLY A 70 -13.79 -4.31 9.18
N ASN A 71 -14.48 -5.44 9.37
CA ASN A 71 -14.06 -6.52 10.22
C ASN A 71 -13.50 -7.51 9.24
N HIS A 72 -12.17 -7.49 9.16
CA HIS A 72 -11.46 -8.53 8.43
C HIS A 72 -12.04 -9.88 8.86
N PRO A 73 -12.37 -10.77 7.89
CA PRO A 73 -12.95 -12.06 8.23
C PRO A 73 -12.07 -12.70 9.29
N SER A 74 -12.69 -13.12 10.40
CA SER A 74 -11.96 -13.82 11.45
C SER A 74 -11.31 -15.06 10.85
N ARG A 75 -10.30 -15.62 11.53
CA ARG A 75 -9.70 -16.88 11.08
C ARG A 75 -10.73 -18.01 10.94
N ALA A 76 -11.78 -17.98 11.77
CA ALA A 76 -12.92 -18.88 11.66
C ALA A 76 -13.73 -18.63 10.37
N ASP A 77 -13.98 -17.37 10.00
CA ASP A 77 -14.65 -17.03 8.72
C ASP A 77 -13.82 -17.45 7.51
N ALA A 78 -12.50 -17.22 7.56
CA ALA A 78 -11.58 -17.67 6.53
C ALA A 78 -11.61 -19.20 6.40
N TYR A 79 -11.64 -19.93 7.52
CA TYR A 79 -11.78 -21.39 7.49
C TYR A 79 -13.10 -21.82 6.87
N ILE A 80 -14.22 -21.23 7.29
CA ILE A 80 -15.57 -21.52 6.76
C ILE A 80 -15.59 -21.36 5.24
N ARG A 81 -15.13 -20.21 4.73
CA ARG A 81 -15.06 -19.94 3.30
C ARG A 81 -14.15 -20.92 2.56
N SER A 82 -13.03 -21.33 3.16
CA SER A 82 -12.08 -22.26 2.52
C SER A 82 -12.56 -23.72 2.49
N ARG A 83 -13.46 -24.11 3.41
CA ARG A 83 -13.95 -25.49 3.58
C ARG A 83 -15.39 -25.69 3.13
N THR A 84 -16.03 -24.64 2.63
CA THR A 84 -17.35 -24.69 2.01
C THR A 84 -17.18 -24.46 0.51
N ARG A 85 -17.65 -25.40 -0.31
CA ARG A 85 -17.64 -25.26 -1.78
C ARG A 85 -18.69 -24.23 -2.21
N LYS A 86 -18.62 -23.78 -3.48
CA LYS A 86 -19.63 -22.87 -4.06
C LYS A 86 -21.04 -23.45 -3.98
N ASP A 87 -21.16 -24.77 -4.05
CA ASP A 87 -22.43 -25.50 -3.99
C ASP A 87 -22.92 -25.73 -2.54
N GLY A 88 -22.24 -25.15 -1.53
CA GLY A 88 -22.56 -25.31 -0.11
C GLY A 88 -22.00 -26.58 0.55
N ASN A 89 -21.55 -27.56 -0.24
CA ASN A 89 -20.99 -28.81 0.29
C ASN A 89 -19.66 -28.60 1.02
N ILE A 90 -19.50 -29.28 2.15
CA ILE A 90 -18.28 -29.24 2.97
C ILE A 90 -17.20 -30.12 2.36
N VAL A 91 -15.94 -29.65 2.36
CA VAL A 91 -14.83 -30.31 1.65
C VAL A 91 -14.50 -31.72 2.20
N ASN A 92 -14.64 -31.96 3.51
CA ASN A 92 -14.46 -33.27 4.15
C ASN A 92 -15.13 -33.33 5.55
N GLU A 93 -15.24 -34.54 6.11
CA GLU A 93 -15.86 -34.80 7.41
C GLU A 93 -15.17 -34.07 8.57
N LYS A 94 -13.83 -34.09 8.64
CA LYS A 94 -13.08 -33.34 9.66
C LYS A 94 -13.37 -31.84 9.64
N ALA A 95 -13.54 -31.27 8.46
CA ALA A 95 -13.91 -29.87 8.31
C ALA A 95 -15.34 -29.63 8.77
N ALA A 96 -16.26 -30.58 8.55
CA ALA A 96 -17.62 -30.48 9.06
C ALA A 96 -17.64 -30.43 10.60
N GLU A 97 -16.90 -31.32 11.27
CA GLU A 97 -16.77 -31.29 12.74
C GLU A 97 -16.26 -29.93 13.25
N VAL A 98 -15.23 -29.37 12.59
CA VAL A 98 -14.67 -28.07 12.98
C VAL A 98 -15.67 -26.94 12.74
N LEU A 99 -16.42 -26.98 11.64
CA LEU A 99 -17.46 -26.00 11.34
C LEU A 99 -18.57 -26.02 12.40
N ASP A 100 -19.01 -27.21 12.81
CA ASP A 100 -20.05 -27.35 13.83
C ASP A 100 -19.58 -26.86 15.19
N ARG A 101 -18.32 -27.13 15.56
CA ARG A 101 -17.72 -26.53 16.76
C ARG A 101 -17.63 -25.00 16.68
N ILE A 102 -17.24 -24.44 15.52
CA ILE A 102 -17.21 -22.98 15.33
C ILE A 102 -18.61 -22.37 15.54
N LYS A 103 -19.65 -22.99 14.98
CA LYS A 103 -21.04 -22.54 15.17
C LYS A 103 -21.48 -22.60 16.63
N GLN A 104 -21.14 -23.70 17.32
CA GLN A 104 -21.43 -23.87 18.75
C GLN A 104 -20.76 -22.78 19.59
N ILE A 105 -19.46 -22.55 19.41
CA ILE A 105 -18.67 -21.55 20.15
C ILE A 105 -19.22 -20.14 19.93
N ARG A 106 -19.62 -19.78 18.71
CA ARG A 106 -20.22 -18.47 18.41
C ARG A 106 -21.57 -18.26 19.11
N THR A 107 -22.30 -19.35 19.38
CA THR A 107 -23.57 -19.30 20.11
C THR A 107 -23.34 -19.17 21.61
N GLU A 108 -22.28 -19.78 22.15
CA GLU A 108 -21.94 -19.77 23.58
C GLU A 108 -21.17 -18.52 24.02
N THR A 109 -20.35 -17.94 23.15
CA THR A 109 -19.54 -16.75 23.45
C THR A 109 -19.68 -15.71 22.32
N PRO A 110 -20.60 -14.73 22.46
CA PRO A 110 -20.78 -13.67 21.47
C PRO A 110 -19.70 -12.58 21.54
N ASP A 111 -18.94 -12.50 22.64
CA ASP A 111 -17.79 -11.59 22.76
C ASP A 111 -16.55 -12.24 22.10
N ASP A 112 -16.39 -11.94 20.80
CA ASP A 112 -15.25 -12.37 19.98
C ASP A 112 -14.04 -11.46 20.23
N SER A 113 -13.71 -11.24 21.52
CA SER A 113 -12.67 -10.31 21.93
C SER A 113 -11.34 -10.72 21.26
N LEU A 114 -10.93 -9.87 20.33
CA LEU A 114 -9.82 -9.99 19.37
C LEU A 114 -8.43 -10.05 20.01
N ALA A 115 -8.33 -10.41 21.30
CA ALA A 115 -7.16 -10.11 22.11
C ALA A 115 -5.97 -11.05 21.84
N SER A 116 -6.16 -12.23 21.24
CA SER A 116 -5.04 -13.11 20.91
C SER A 116 -5.38 -14.22 19.91
N TRP A 117 -4.51 -14.44 18.92
CA TRP A 117 -4.59 -15.49 17.90
C TRP A 117 -4.56 -16.92 18.48
N ASP A 118 -4.15 -17.09 19.73
CA ASP A 118 -4.13 -18.39 20.43
C ASP A 118 -5.48 -18.74 21.09
N LYS A 119 -6.40 -17.78 21.21
CA LYS A 119 -7.68 -17.94 21.94
C LYS A 119 -8.92 -17.61 21.11
N ASP A 120 -8.74 -17.33 19.82
CA ASP A 120 -9.86 -17.06 18.91
C ASP A 120 -10.79 -18.29 18.75
N VAL A 121 -11.96 -18.06 18.14
CA VAL A 121 -12.96 -19.10 17.89
C VAL A 121 -12.37 -20.30 17.13
N TYR A 122 -11.43 -20.06 16.21
CA TYR A 122 -10.81 -21.12 15.43
C TYR A 122 -9.88 -22.01 16.28
N SER A 123 -9.04 -21.42 17.14
CA SER A 123 -8.17 -22.14 18.07
C SER A 123 -8.97 -22.99 19.03
N LYS A 124 -10.13 -22.51 19.49
CA LYS A 124 -11.05 -23.29 20.34
C LYS A 124 -11.64 -24.49 19.60
N ALA A 125 -12.03 -24.33 18.33
CA ALA A 125 -12.67 -25.40 17.56
C ALA A 125 -11.68 -26.47 17.05
N ASN A 126 -10.50 -26.04 16.58
CA ASN A 126 -9.52 -26.88 15.88
C ASN A 126 -8.21 -27.12 16.68
N GLY A 127 -8.11 -26.55 17.89
CA GLY A 127 -6.93 -26.60 18.74
C GLY A 127 -5.86 -25.56 18.36
N LEU A 128 -4.93 -25.35 19.30
CA LEU A 128 -3.81 -24.41 19.16
C LEU A 128 -2.95 -24.68 17.91
N GLU A 129 -2.35 -23.62 17.38
CA GLU A 129 -1.40 -23.76 16.28
C GLU A 129 -0.04 -24.26 16.76
N LYS A 130 0.65 -24.99 15.87
CA LYS A 130 2.02 -25.43 16.13
C LYS A 130 2.97 -24.27 15.86
N LYS A 131 4.05 -24.17 16.63
CA LYS A 131 5.10 -23.16 16.45
C LYS A 131 5.54 -23.07 14.98
N GLY A 132 5.48 -21.88 14.40
CA GLY A 132 5.89 -21.60 13.02
C GLY A 132 4.87 -21.94 11.93
N ARG A 133 3.63 -22.32 12.27
CA ARG A 133 2.58 -22.63 11.28
C ARG A 133 1.31 -21.84 11.57
N VAL A 134 0.95 -20.93 10.68
CA VAL A 134 -0.34 -20.23 10.69
C VAL A 134 -1.29 -20.83 9.66
N ARG A 135 -2.42 -21.37 10.12
CA ARG A 135 -3.48 -21.91 9.26
C ARG A 135 -4.36 -20.77 8.75
N CYS A 136 -5.06 -21.00 7.64
CA CYS A 136 -5.96 -20.04 7.00
C CYS A 136 -5.31 -18.75 6.45
N SER A 137 -3.98 -18.63 6.46
CA SER A 137 -3.25 -17.51 5.86
C SER A 137 -3.02 -17.60 4.35
N GLY A 138 -3.73 -18.51 3.66
CA GLY A 138 -3.65 -18.70 2.19
C GLY A 138 -2.38 -19.42 1.72
N ALA A 139 -2.30 -19.75 0.43
CA ALA A 139 -1.23 -20.56 -0.17
C ALA A 139 0.19 -19.92 -0.13
N LYS A 140 0.34 -18.72 0.42
CA LYS A 140 1.60 -17.96 0.46
C LYS A 140 2.20 -17.82 1.86
N SER A 141 1.60 -18.41 2.89
CA SER A 141 2.02 -18.27 4.30
C SER A 141 2.90 -19.41 4.83
N SER A 142 3.35 -20.33 3.97
CA SER A 142 4.44 -21.22 4.38
C SER A 142 5.71 -20.37 4.49
N LEU A 143 6.04 -19.97 5.72
CA LEU A 143 7.27 -19.24 6.10
C LEU A 143 8.57 -19.92 5.62
N SER A 144 8.47 -21.14 5.09
CA SER A 144 9.61 -21.91 4.58
C SER A 144 10.26 -21.32 3.32
N ASN A 145 9.52 -20.61 2.45
CA ASN A 145 10.06 -20.21 1.14
C ASN A 145 10.10 -18.70 0.90
N LYS A 146 9.91 -17.92 1.97
CA LYS A 146 10.30 -16.51 2.00
C LYS A 146 11.06 -16.32 3.30
N SER A 147 12.38 -16.37 3.22
CA SER A 147 13.28 -15.74 4.19
C SER A 147 13.03 -14.22 4.14
N GLY A 148 11.86 -13.82 4.62
CA GLY A 148 11.66 -12.48 5.17
C GLY A 148 12.30 -12.44 6.56
N PRO A 149 12.55 -11.24 7.09
CA PRO A 149 13.20 -11.10 8.37
C PRO A 149 12.50 -11.91 9.46
N SER A 150 13.24 -12.85 10.05
CA SER A 150 12.85 -13.48 11.31
C SER A 150 12.50 -12.39 12.32
N CYS A 151 11.60 -12.64 13.26
CA CYS A 151 11.27 -11.70 14.36
C CYS A 151 12.53 -11.24 15.14
N SER A 152 13.65 -11.96 15.02
CA SER A 152 14.97 -11.53 15.50
C SER A 152 15.68 -10.47 14.63
N GLN A 153 15.43 -10.40 13.33
CA GLN A 153 15.98 -9.37 12.44
C GLN A 153 15.30 -8.00 12.61
N SER A 154 14.01 -7.94 12.96
CA SER A 154 13.37 -6.66 13.30
C SER A 154 13.98 -6.03 14.55
N VAL A 155 14.45 -6.86 15.50
CA VAL A 155 15.16 -6.37 16.70
C VAL A 155 16.54 -5.84 16.32
N GLN A 156 17.28 -6.51 15.42
CA GLN A 156 18.57 -6.03 14.93
C GLN A 156 18.44 -4.73 14.12
N HIS A 157 17.45 -4.65 13.22
CA HIS A 157 17.20 -3.44 12.43
C HIS A 157 16.85 -2.24 13.34
N ASN A 158 16.04 -2.45 14.37
CA ASN A 158 15.73 -1.40 15.33
C ASN A 158 16.98 -0.97 16.13
N GLN A 159 17.85 -1.91 16.53
CA GLN A 159 19.10 -1.57 17.22
C GLN A 159 20.06 -0.76 16.34
N GLU A 160 20.16 -1.10 15.05
CA GLU A 160 20.97 -0.34 14.08
C GLU A 160 20.40 1.06 13.84
N VAL A 161 19.07 1.19 13.70
CA VAL A 161 18.41 2.50 13.56
C VAL A 161 18.62 3.38 14.80
N GLU A 162 18.53 2.82 16.00
CA GLU A 162 18.80 3.56 17.25
C GLU A 162 20.29 3.93 17.38
N GLY A 163 21.21 3.07 16.94
CA GLY A 163 22.64 3.37 16.85
C GLY A 163 22.91 4.56 15.92
N LEU A 164 22.37 4.51 14.70
CA LEU A 164 22.48 5.59 13.71
C LEU A 164 21.85 6.90 14.22
N ARG A 165 20.72 6.84 14.92
CA ARG A 165 20.10 8.03 15.55
C ARG A 165 21.03 8.66 16.59
N THR A 166 21.73 7.84 17.37
CA THR A 166 22.67 8.29 18.39
C THR A 166 23.92 8.93 17.76
N GLU A 167 24.46 8.32 16.70
CA GLU A 167 25.60 8.88 15.94
C GLU A 167 25.24 10.21 15.27
N VAL A 168 24.08 10.30 14.61
CA VAL A 168 23.58 11.55 14.01
C VAL A 168 23.41 12.62 15.09
N HIS A 169 22.93 12.26 16.27
CA HIS A 169 22.83 13.20 17.40
C HIS A 169 24.22 13.68 17.85
N GLY A 170 25.20 12.78 17.97
CA GLY A 170 26.59 13.13 18.27
C GLY A 170 27.21 14.07 17.24
N LEU A 171 26.99 13.80 15.94
CA LEU A 171 27.45 14.66 14.86
C LEU A 171 26.77 16.03 14.89
N LYS A 172 25.46 16.11 15.15
CA LYS A 172 24.74 17.37 15.32
C LYS A 172 25.33 18.23 16.44
N ASN A 173 25.71 17.61 17.55
CA ASN A 173 26.34 18.30 18.67
C ASN A 173 27.74 18.81 18.29
N ALA A 174 28.55 18.01 17.59
CA ALA A 174 29.87 18.43 17.13
C ALA A 174 29.80 19.59 16.12
N VAL A 175 28.86 19.55 15.17
CA VAL A 175 28.63 20.65 14.22
C VAL A 175 28.19 21.92 14.96
N SER A 176 27.35 21.80 16.00
CA SER A 176 26.92 22.94 16.81
C SER A 176 28.07 23.57 17.60
N LEU A 177 29.00 22.76 18.12
CA LEU A 177 30.19 23.26 18.83
C LEU A 177 31.15 23.99 17.89
N LEU A 178 31.41 23.42 16.71
CA LEU A 178 32.23 24.07 15.68
C LEU A 178 31.60 25.39 15.22
N LEU A 179 30.27 25.43 15.08
CA LEU A 179 29.53 26.64 14.75
C LEU A 179 29.74 27.74 15.80
N GLY A 180 29.62 27.40 17.08
CA GLY A 180 29.87 28.34 18.18
C GLY A 180 31.30 28.87 18.22
N ALA A 181 32.29 28.02 17.91
CA ALA A 181 33.68 28.44 17.80
C ALA A 181 33.93 29.36 16.59
N PHE A 182 33.26 29.11 15.47
CA PHE A 182 33.35 29.92 14.26
C PHE A 182 32.77 31.33 14.48
N GLN A 183 31.64 31.42 15.20
CA GLN A 183 31.03 32.70 15.59
C GLN A 183 31.97 33.57 16.43
N GLN A 184 32.79 32.97 17.30
CA GLN A 184 33.73 33.72 18.14
C GLN A 184 34.91 34.31 17.36
N HIS A 185 35.35 33.65 16.29
CA HIS A 185 36.54 34.06 15.54
C HIS A 185 36.23 34.86 14.26
N PHE A 186 35.03 34.71 13.69
CA PHE A 186 34.67 35.32 12.40
C PHE A 186 33.22 35.86 12.41
N PRO A 187 32.94 36.96 13.15
CA PRO A 187 31.58 37.49 13.29
C PRO A 187 31.01 38.06 11.97
N ASP A 188 31.83 38.70 11.13
CA ASP A 188 31.37 39.40 9.91
C ASP A 188 31.07 38.48 8.70
N GLU A 189 31.69 37.29 8.62
CA GLU A 189 31.46 36.30 7.55
C GLU A 189 30.41 35.24 7.95
N SER A 190 29.82 35.39 9.14
CA SER A 190 29.03 34.34 9.78
C SER A 190 27.62 34.18 9.20
N GLU A 191 26.95 35.24 8.70
CA GLU A 191 25.52 35.15 8.36
C GLU A 191 25.18 34.18 7.22
N GLU A 192 25.94 34.18 6.13
CA GLU A 192 25.69 33.28 5.00
C GLU A 192 25.96 31.81 5.39
N ILE A 193 27.04 31.57 6.10
CA ILE A 193 27.44 30.23 6.57
C ILE A 193 26.43 29.72 7.62
N MET A 194 25.97 30.59 8.51
CA MET A 194 24.94 30.28 9.51
C MET A 194 23.61 29.89 8.85
N ASN A 195 23.19 30.62 7.82
CA ASN A 195 21.96 30.32 7.08
C ASN A 195 22.02 29.00 6.30
N VAL A 196 23.20 28.60 5.81
CA VAL A 196 23.41 27.29 5.15
C VAL A 196 23.40 26.16 6.19
N VAL A 197 24.11 26.32 7.30
CA VAL A 197 24.19 25.30 8.36
C VAL A 197 22.83 25.09 9.05
N GLN A 198 22.08 26.16 9.32
CA GLN A 198 20.75 26.08 9.92
C GLN A 198 19.76 25.32 9.03
N ARG A 199 19.82 25.49 7.70
CA ARG A 199 19.00 24.72 6.74
C ARG A 199 19.31 23.23 6.75
N VAL A 200 20.59 22.86 6.82
CA VAL A 200 21.02 21.45 6.88
C VAL A 200 20.64 20.81 8.22
N VAL A 201 20.79 21.53 9.34
CA VAL A 201 20.46 21.03 10.68
C VAL A 201 18.94 20.86 10.88
N ASN A 202 18.14 21.77 10.31
CA ASN A 202 16.67 21.73 10.39
C ASN A 202 16.02 20.79 9.36
N GLY A 203 16.77 20.25 8.40
CA GLY A 203 16.28 19.25 7.44
C GLY A 203 15.42 19.82 6.33
N GLU A 204 15.62 21.08 5.95
CA GLU A 204 14.84 21.73 4.89
C GLU A 204 15.55 21.51 3.54
N ALA A 205 14.94 20.70 2.67
CA ALA A 205 15.45 20.46 1.31
C ALA A 205 15.29 21.73 0.46
N PRO A 206 16.26 22.06 -0.42
CA PRO A 206 16.13 23.22 -1.28
C PRO A 206 14.98 23.03 -2.27
N ASP A 207 14.06 24.01 -2.32
CA ASP A 207 13.13 24.19 -3.43
C ASP A 207 13.94 24.44 -4.72
N ALA A 208 13.57 23.76 -5.81
CA ALA A 208 14.35 23.67 -7.04
C ALA A 208 14.33 24.95 -7.90
N THR A 209 14.05 26.11 -7.31
CA THR A 209 13.76 27.36 -8.03
C THR A 209 14.80 28.47 -7.83
N SER A 210 15.83 28.26 -7.00
CA SER A 210 16.90 29.25 -6.81
C SER A 210 18.29 28.65 -7.00
N ALA A 211 18.67 28.47 -8.26
CA ALA A 211 20.07 28.36 -8.65
C ALA A 211 20.55 29.74 -9.14
N PRO A 212 21.72 30.25 -8.70
CA PRO A 212 22.27 31.46 -9.28
C PRO A 212 22.73 31.17 -10.72
N GLU A 213 22.39 32.06 -11.65
CA GLU A 213 22.85 32.02 -13.04
C GLU A 213 24.38 32.01 -13.10
N ILE A 214 24.95 30.90 -13.54
CA ILE A 214 26.34 30.84 -13.99
C ILE A 214 26.31 30.72 -15.51
N SER A 215 26.78 31.78 -16.17
CA SER A 215 26.85 31.91 -17.63
C SER A 215 27.60 30.72 -18.28
N PRO A 216 27.22 30.31 -19.51
CA PRO A 216 27.67 29.07 -20.10
C PRO A 216 29.11 29.19 -20.63
N ILE A 217 30.04 28.46 -20.01
CA ILE A 217 31.35 28.20 -20.59
C ILE A 217 31.16 27.24 -21.78
N ARG A 218 31.42 27.78 -22.99
CA ARG A 218 31.53 27.04 -24.23
C ARG A 218 32.55 25.90 -24.10
N LYS A 219 32.12 24.67 -24.41
CA LYS A 219 33.00 23.63 -24.95
C LYS A 219 32.33 23.01 -26.17
N ASN A 220 32.85 23.33 -27.34
CA ASN A 220 32.56 22.66 -28.59
C ASN A 220 33.16 21.25 -28.54
N ARG A 221 32.38 20.21 -28.85
CA ARG A 221 32.81 19.16 -29.80
C ARG A 221 31.67 18.22 -30.19
N SER A 222 31.41 18.25 -31.50
CA SER A 222 30.67 17.33 -32.37
C SER A 222 30.71 15.85 -31.98
N SER A 223 29.55 15.19 -32.09
CA SER A 223 29.39 14.02 -32.97
C SER A 223 27.92 13.88 -33.37
N GLU A 224 27.69 14.22 -34.63
CA GLU A 224 26.50 13.99 -35.43
C GLU A 224 26.18 12.48 -35.52
N SER A 225 24.93 12.10 -35.24
CA SER A 225 24.36 10.84 -35.70
C SER A 225 22.92 11.08 -36.14
N THR A 226 22.81 11.29 -37.44
CA THR A 226 21.58 11.41 -38.22
C THR A 226 20.84 10.08 -38.23
N HIS A 227 19.59 10.04 -37.77
CA HIS A 227 18.53 9.20 -38.35
C HIS A 227 17.14 9.72 -37.95
N GLN A 228 16.44 10.32 -38.93
CA GLN A 228 15.00 10.55 -38.89
C GLN A 228 14.22 9.24 -39.15
N PRO A 229 12.96 9.13 -38.69
CA PRO A 229 12.11 7.97 -38.95
C PRO A 229 11.52 8.03 -40.35
N SER A 230 11.61 6.92 -41.10
CA SER A 230 10.95 6.76 -42.40
C SER A 230 9.47 6.41 -42.19
N GLN A 231 8.59 7.19 -42.82
CA GLN A 231 7.18 6.88 -43.00
C GLN A 231 7.05 5.89 -44.16
N HIS A 232 6.45 4.72 -43.92
CA HIS A 232 5.95 3.86 -44.98
C HIS A 232 4.43 4.01 -45.05
N GLN A 233 3.99 4.67 -46.13
CA GLN A 233 2.66 4.54 -46.71
C GLN A 233 2.65 3.26 -47.56
N ASP A 234 1.62 2.43 -47.42
CA ASP A 234 1.23 1.46 -48.45
C ASP A 234 -0.22 1.76 -48.83
N ASP A 235 -0.37 2.35 -50.01
CA ASP A 235 -1.60 2.47 -50.76
C ASP A 235 -1.90 1.13 -51.46
N ILE A 236 -3.11 0.60 -51.31
CA ILE A 236 -3.67 -0.38 -52.25
C ILE A 236 -5.09 0.07 -52.63
N GLU A 237 -5.22 0.44 -53.90
CA GLU A 237 -6.44 0.81 -54.63
C GLU A 237 -7.45 -0.37 -54.74
N PRO A 238 -8.75 -0.09 -54.95
CA PRO A 238 -9.78 -1.10 -55.17
C PRO A 238 -10.12 -1.27 -56.66
N SER A 239 -10.56 -2.47 -57.08
CA SER A 239 -11.57 -2.75 -58.14
C SER A 239 -11.48 -4.21 -58.64
N PRO A 240 -12.48 -4.77 -59.35
CA PRO A 240 -13.79 -4.22 -59.75
C PRO A 240 -15.01 -4.93 -59.13
#